data_AF-A0A9P5NLC3-F1
#
_entry.id   AF-A0A9P5NLC3-F1
#
_cell.length_a   1.000
_cell.length_b   1.000
_cell.length_c   1.000
_cell.angle_alpha   90.00
_cell.angle_beta   90.00
_cell.angle_gamma   90.00
#
_symmetry.space_group_name_H-M   'P 1'
#
loop_
_entity.id
_entity.type
_entity.pdbx_description
1 polymer ?
#
loop_
_entity_poly.entity_id
_entity_poly.type
_entity_poly.pdbx_seq_one_letter_code
_entity_poly.pdbx_strand_id
1 'polypeptide(L)'
;MAAPLRKTAVEAIKRFRTRELAGLMGHLRVFGPLPDPPRQLHVDKWFYGEHFVLPNPFLPKKNPKSGNWRPPKYSLRRQAQLVKMAKASGTLATLPAGPKKLDAELRAKRLRDSMSPAMRAQLAGKPAPATRTKPKMKRGYAAEKRIESLQHEVFITRQKLDKEKEKLKVATVAYDIGELSVFEADGGKENAAKRAEHRAEQKKRADEKAALEAKINDLQKFISDTKRQARMMDRLEMKKFHAKRATIRWGKVVWAGEIKPKKVAGVEAGTRLYSGKKRMFKGHLWERKRARRVRRHTILMRDMSARVERYKSYYKKRRPNPLKPSRYTKPPKLPF
;
A
#
# COMPACT_ATOMS: atom_id res chain seq x y z
N MET A 1 -5.51 31.72 -3.68
CA MET A 1 -5.15 30.62 -4.61
C MET A 1 -4.15 29.55 -4.04
N ALA A 2 -3.97 29.36 -2.72
CA ALA A 2 -2.94 28.45 -2.16
C ALA A 2 -3.38 26.98 -1.88
N ALA A 3 -4.63 26.62 -2.21
CA ALA A 3 -5.19 25.31 -1.90
C ALA A 3 -4.63 24.09 -2.67
N PRO A 4 -4.17 24.17 -3.95
CA PRO A 4 -3.80 22.96 -4.70
C PRO A 4 -2.52 22.30 -4.16
N LEU A 5 -1.56 23.09 -3.67
CA LEU A 5 -0.30 22.58 -3.12
C LEU A 5 -0.47 21.77 -1.81
N ARG A 6 -1.49 22.08 -1.00
CA ARG A 6 -1.77 21.34 0.24
C ARG A 6 -2.37 19.98 -0.05
N LYS A 7 -3.31 19.88 -1.00
CA LYS A 7 -3.94 18.61 -1.40
C LYS A 7 -2.90 17.64 -1.98
N THR A 8 -2.06 18.12 -2.90
CA THR A 8 -0.98 17.32 -3.48
C THR A 8 0.05 16.88 -2.43
N ALA A 9 0.37 17.72 -1.45
CA ALA A 9 1.26 17.37 -0.35
C ALA A 9 0.69 16.27 0.56
N VAL A 10 -0.60 16.35 0.92
CA VAL A 10 -1.27 15.30 1.71
C VAL A 10 -1.31 13.99 0.94
N GLU A 11 -1.63 14.01 -0.35
CA GLU A 11 -1.66 12.82 -1.21
C GLU A 11 -0.28 12.19 -1.37
N ALA A 12 0.78 12.99 -1.54
CA ALA A 12 2.14 12.48 -1.64
C ALA A 12 2.54 11.69 -0.38
N ILE A 13 2.13 12.15 0.81
CA ILE A 13 2.41 11.49 2.08
C ILE A 13 1.56 10.24 2.25
N LYS A 14 0.28 10.29 1.85
CA LYS A 14 -0.58 9.10 1.78
C LYS A 14 0.04 8.03 0.89
N ARG A 15 0.46 8.38 -0.34
CA ARG A 15 1.12 7.49 -1.29
C ARG A 15 2.43 6.91 -0.75
N PHE A 16 3.23 7.72 -0.06
CA PHE A 16 4.43 7.25 0.62
C PHE A 16 4.09 6.17 1.65
N ARG A 17 3.14 6.43 2.55
CA ARG A 17 2.76 5.45 3.60
C ARG A 17 2.15 4.18 3.03
N THR A 18 1.22 4.29 2.08
CA THR A 18 0.58 3.11 1.47
C THR A 18 1.61 2.23 0.79
N ARG A 19 2.60 2.83 0.11
CA ARG A 19 3.71 2.08 -0.50
C ARG A 19 4.58 1.37 0.53
N GLU A 20 4.88 2.00 1.66
CA GLU A 20 5.68 1.36 2.71
C GLU A 20 4.92 0.24 3.44
N LEU A 21 3.61 0.40 3.63
CA LEU A 21 2.76 -0.65 4.21
C LEU A 21 2.55 -1.83 3.25
N ALA A 22 2.28 -1.56 1.97
CA ALA A 22 2.13 -2.61 0.96
C ALA A 22 3.42 -3.43 0.81
N GLY A 23 4.58 -2.78 0.97
CA GLY A 23 5.89 -3.46 0.93
C GLY A 23 6.22 -4.29 2.17
N LEU A 24 5.37 -4.31 3.20
CA LEU A 24 5.64 -5.01 4.46
C LEU A 24 5.79 -6.51 4.29
N MET A 25 4.88 -7.14 3.53
CA MET A 25 4.93 -8.59 3.29
C MET A 25 6.23 -9.00 2.57
N GLY A 26 6.67 -8.21 1.60
CA GLY A 26 7.95 -8.42 0.91
C GLY A 26 9.15 -8.22 1.85
N HIS A 27 9.09 -7.24 2.75
CA HIS A 27 10.13 -7.05 3.76
C HIS A 27 10.25 -8.26 4.70
N LEU A 28 9.13 -8.78 5.19
CA LEU A 28 9.09 -9.94 6.08
C LEU A 28 9.77 -11.16 5.44
N ARG A 29 9.52 -11.38 4.13
CA ARG A 29 10.14 -12.48 3.37
C ARG A 29 11.65 -12.35 3.25
N VAL A 30 12.18 -11.13 3.07
CA VAL A 30 13.61 -10.89 2.79
C VAL A 30 14.44 -10.72 4.07
N PHE A 31 13.90 -10.03 5.06
CA PHE A 31 14.64 -9.59 6.25
C PHE A 31 14.22 -10.30 7.54
N GLY A 32 13.18 -11.14 7.49
CA GLY A 32 12.65 -11.83 8.66
C GLY A 32 11.61 -11.00 9.44
N PRO A 33 11.29 -11.40 10.68
CA PRO A 33 10.27 -10.75 11.49
C PRO A 33 10.60 -9.28 11.76
N LEU A 34 9.57 -8.50 12.09
CA LEU A 34 9.73 -7.09 12.41
C LEU A 34 10.54 -6.91 13.69
N PRO A 35 11.35 -5.84 13.79
CA PRO A 35 12.07 -5.55 15.02
C PRO A 35 11.08 -5.22 16.14
N ASP A 36 11.42 -5.63 17.36
CA ASP A 36 10.64 -5.30 18.54
C ASP A 36 10.57 -3.78 18.72
N PRO A 37 9.44 -3.26 19.25
CA PRO A 37 9.33 -1.85 19.60
C PRO A 37 10.45 -1.45 20.58
N PRO A 38 10.96 -0.21 20.50
CA PRO A 38 11.96 0.26 21.44
C PRO A 38 11.41 0.15 22.87
N ARG A 39 12.24 -0.31 23.83
CA ARG A 39 11.87 -0.50 25.25
C ARG A 39 11.22 0.73 25.89
N GLN A 40 11.47 1.93 25.38
CA GLN A 40 10.87 3.17 25.89
C GLN A 40 9.37 3.33 25.55
N LEU A 41 8.87 2.57 24.58
CA LEU A 41 7.44 2.51 24.23
C LEU A 41 6.71 1.33 24.89
N HIS A 42 7.34 0.66 25.87
CA HIS A 42 6.69 -0.30 26.78
C HIS A 42 5.83 0.46 27.79
N VAL A 43 4.87 1.25 27.28
CA VAL A 43 3.82 1.84 28.09
C VAL A 43 2.75 0.75 28.20
N ASP A 44 2.63 0.22 29.41
CA ASP A 44 1.62 -0.69 29.94
C ASP A 44 0.88 -1.61 28.97
N LYS A 45 1.07 -2.90 29.23
CA LYS A 45 0.60 -4.08 28.48
C LYS A 45 -0.91 -4.12 28.15
N TRP A 46 -1.68 -3.17 28.67
CA TRP A 46 -3.14 -3.13 28.70
C TRP A 46 -3.77 -2.12 27.71
N PHE A 47 -2.98 -1.29 27.02
CA PHE A 47 -3.46 -0.33 26.00
C PHE A 47 -2.96 -0.61 24.57
N TYR A 48 -2.56 -1.86 24.27
CA TYR A 48 -2.18 -2.27 22.91
C TYR A 48 -3.38 -2.35 21.98
N GLY A 49 -3.84 -1.20 21.48
CA GLY A 49 -4.28 -1.25 20.09
C GLY A 49 -3.04 -1.25 19.21
N GLU A 50 -2.63 -2.43 18.73
CA GLU A 50 -1.63 -2.75 17.71
C GLU A 50 -0.87 -1.55 17.13
N HIS A 51 0.24 -1.18 17.75
CA HIS A 51 1.24 -0.32 17.11
C HIS A 51 2.13 -1.18 16.22
N PHE A 52 1.93 -1.12 14.91
CA PHE A 52 2.81 -1.81 13.98
C PHE A 52 4.15 -1.07 13.90
N VAL A 53 5.21 -1.76 14.31
CA VAL A 53 6.59 -1.27 14.21
C VAL A 53 7.10 -1.56 12.81
N LEU A 54 7.26 -0.52 12.01
CA LEU A 54 7.76 -0.64 10.64
C LEU A 54 9.23 -0.22 10.57
N PRO A 55 10.06 -0.93 9.80
CA PRO A 55 11.45 -0.58 9.70
C PRO A 55 11.61 0.71 8.90
N ASN A 56 12.38 1.66 9.41
CA ASN A 56 12.48 3.00 8.84
C ASN A 56 13.11 3.00 7.42
N PRO A 57 12.42 3.55 6.41
CA PRO A 57 12.91 3.56 5.02
C PRO A 57 13.93 4.68 4.73
N PHE A 58 14.15 5.60 5.67
CA PHE A 58 15.10 6.71 5.54
C PHE A 58 16.51 6.36 6.01
N LEU A 59 16.68 5.21 6.67
CA LEU A 59 17.95 4.75 7.21
C LEU A 59 18.57 3.67 6.32
N PRO A 60 19.91 3.69 6.16
CA PRO A 60 20.62 2.56 5.59
C PRO A 60 20.45 1.34 6.50
N LYS A 61 20.38 0.16 5.90
CA LYS A 61 20.20 -1.10 6.64
C LYS A 61 21.35 -2.04 6.34
N LYS A 62 21.87 -2.71 7.37
CA LYS A 62 22.87 -3.76 7.21
C LYS A 62 22.17 -5.08 6.85
N ASN A 63 22.60 -5.74 5.79
CA ASN A 63 22.09 -7.08 5.45
C ASN A 63 22.65 -8.10 6.46
N PRO A 64 21.82 -8.86 7.20
CA PRO A 64 22.32 -9.80 8.20
C PRO A 64 23.17 -10.91 7.58
N LYS A 65 22.82 -11.39 6.38
CA LYS A 65 23.55 -12.48 5.72
C LYS A 65 24.89 -12.05 5.15
N SER A 66 24.93 -10.90 4.45
CA SER A 66 26.13 -10.47 3.71
C SER A 66 26.98 -9.43 4.44
N GLY A 67 26.53 -8.91 5.59
CA GLY A 67 27.21 -7.84 6.33
C GLY A 67 27.24 -6.45 5.65
N ASN A 68 26.96 -6.37 4.36
CA ASN A 68 26.99 -5.14 3.58
C ASN A 68 25.86 -4.17 3.94
N TRP A 69 26.18 -2.87 3.94
CA TRP A 69 25.21 -1.80 4.14
C TRP A 69 24.48 -1.49 2.84
N ARG A 70 23.16 -1.58 2.87
CA ARG A 70 22.29 -1.08 1.79
C ARG A 70 22.00 0.40 2.02
N PRO A 71 22.03 1.23 0.96
CA PRO A 71 21.63 2.62 1.06
C PRO A 71 20.15 2.74 1.49
N PRO A 72 19.72 3.89 2.03
CA PRO A 72 18.33 4.11 2.38
C PRO A 72 17.43 4.00 1.14
N LYS A 73 16.21 3.47 1.32
CA LYS A 73 15.22 3.28 0.24
C LYS A 73 14.87 4.60 -0.46
N TYR A 74 14.85 5.69 0.31
CA TYR A 74 14.68 7.04 -0.22
C TYR A 74 15.97 7.84 -0.07
N SER A 75 16.46 8.38 -1.19
CA SER A 75 17.62 9.28 -1.19
C SER A 75 17.37 10.56 -0.39
N LEU A 76 18.43 11.20 0.08
CA LEU A 76 18.34 12.43 0.89
C LEU A 76 17.53 13.55 0.22
N ARG A 77 17.57 13.64 -1.11
CA ARG A 77 16.75 14.58 -1.89
C ARG A 77 15.26 14.27 -1.75
N ARG A 78 14.86 12.99 -1.92
CA ARG A 78 13.47 12.55 -1.77
C ARG A 78 12.97 12.71 -0.34
N GLN A 79 13.83 12.42 0.65
CA GLN A 79 13.53 12.69 2.06
C GLN A 79 13.24 14.17 2.29
N ALA A 80 14.06 15.08 1.75
CA ALA A 80 13.84 16.52 1.86
C ALA A 80 12.52 16.97 1.19
N GLN A 81 12.18 16.40 0.02
CA GLN A 81 10.91 16.67 -0.65
C GLN A 81 9.71 16.22 0.20
N LEU A 82 9.75 15.01 0.77
CA LEU A 82 8.70 14.51 1.67
C LEU A 82 8.57 15.38 2.92
N VAL A 83 9.69 15.77 3.53
CA VAL A 83 9.69 16.68 4.71
C VAL A 83 9.10 18.04 4.34
N LYS A 84 9.41 18.59 3.15
CA LYS A 84 8.83 19.85 2.66
C LYS A 84 7.30 19.73 2.49
N MET A 85 6.83 18.65 1.87
CA MET A 85 5.39 18.38 1.71
C MET A 85 4.70 18.15 3.07
N ALA A 86 5.34 17.46 4.00
CA ALA A 86 4.80 17.20 5.33
C ALA A 86 4.70 18.46 6.18
N LYS A 87 5.67 19.37 6.06
CA LYS A 87 5.58 20.71 6.66
C LYS A 87 4.42 21.50 6.07
N ALA A 88 4.28 21.53 4.75
CA ALA A 88 3.21 22.27 4.07
C ALA A 88 1.80 21.77 4.43
N SER A 89 1.67 20.48 4.75
CA SER A 89 0.40 19.82 5.12
C SER A 89 0.18 19.67 6.63
N GLY A 90 1.14 20.03 7.49
CA GLY A 90 1.06 19.83 8.94
C GLY A 90 1.15 18.36 9.38
N THR A 91 1.62 17.45 8.53
CA THR A 91 1.68 16.00 8.80
C THR A 91 3.11 15.52 9.09
N LEU A 92 3.99 16.39 9.57
CA LEU A 92 5.40 16.04 9.84
C LEU A 92 5.56 14.87 10.85
N ALA A 93 4.66 14.76 11.82
CA ALA A 93 4.64 13.69 12.82
C ALA A 93 4.46 12.30 12.19
N THR A 94 3.82 12.22 11.02
CA THR A 94 3.54 10.96 10.30
C THR A 94 4.79 10.35 9.63
N LEU A 95 5.78 11.17 9.29
CA LEU A 95 6.99 10.68 8.63
C LEU A 95 7.95 9.99 9.62
N PRO A 96 8.71 8.97 9.16
CA PRO A 96 9.78 8.39 9.97
C PRO A 96 10.80 9.44 10.41
N ALA A 97 11.47 9.18 11.53
CA ALA A 97 12.69 9.90 11.87
C ALA A 97 13.66 9.83 10.66
N GLY A 98 14.25 10.95 10.28
CA GLY A 98 15.15 11.02 9.12
C GLY A 98 16.20 12.09 9.34
N PRO A 99 17.41 12.00 8.74
CA PRO A 99 18.41 13.06 8.86
C PRO A 99 17.83 14.41 8.42
N LYS A 100 16.99 14.42 7.38
CA LYS A 100 16.29 15.63 6.90
C LYS A 100 15.12 16.07 7.78
N LYS A 101 14.49 15.15 8.51
CA LYS A 101 13.44 15.49 9.49
C LYS A 101 14.07 16.13 10.73
N LEU A 102 15.16 15.53 11.24
CA LEU A 102 15.94 16.09 12.35
C LEU A 102 16.53 17.47 12.01
N ASP A 103 17.16 17.62 10.84
CA ASP A 103 17.66 18.93 10.38
C ASP A 103 16.53 19.96 10.35
N ALA A 104 15.34 19.55 9.92
CA ALA A 104 14.15 20.40 9.85
C ALA A 104 13.58 20.78 11.23
N GLU A 105 13.62 19.87 12.20
CA GLU A 105 13.21 20.08 13.59
C GLU A 105 14.21 20.96 14.33
N LEU A 106 15.52 20.70 14.18
CA LEU A 106 16.59 21.54 14.73
C LEU A 106 16.51 22.97 14.20
N ARG A 107 16.26 23.15 12.90
CA ARG A 107 16.01 24.50 12.33
C ARG A 107 14.78 25.16 12.93
N ALA A 108 13.69 24.42 13.10
CA ALA A 108 12.47 24.96 13.71
C ALA A 108 12.71 25.33 15.19
N LYS A 109 13.49 24.51 15.92
CA LYS A 109 13.93 24.79 17.29
C LYS A 109 14.76 26.08 17.34
N ARG A 110 15.78 26.23 16.48
CA ARG A 110 16.58 27.46 16.40
C ARG A 110 15.74 28.70 16.08
N LEU A 111 14.82 28.59 15.12
CA LEU A 111 13.93 29.70 14.79
C LEU A 111 13.05 30.07 16.00
N ARG A 112 12.51 29.08 16.72
CA ARG A 112 11.81 29.33 17.98
C ARG A 112 12.74 29.99 18.99
N ASP A 113 13.96 29.48 19.17
CA ASP A 113 14.96 29.98 20.11
C ASP A 113 15.45 31.41 19.76
N SER A 114 15.38 31.82 18.50
CA SER A 114 15.66 33.20 18.07
C SER A 114 14.46 34.14 18.18
N MET A 115 13.23 33.62 18.30
CA MET A 115 12.03 34.47 18.46
C MET A 115 11.92 34.97 19.89
N SER A 116 11.44 36.22 20.05
CA SER A 116 11.13 36.84 21.34
C SER A 116 10.15 35.97 22.16
N PRO A 117 10.29 35.89 23.50
CA PRO A 117 9.36 35.18 24.38
C PRO A 117 7.89 35.58 24.17
N ALA A 118 7.61 36.86 23.89
CA ALA A 118 6.26 37.35 23.60
C ALA A 118 5.68 36.75 22.30
N MET A 119 6.49 36.66 21.23
CA MET A 119 6.08 36.01 19.98
C MET A 119 5.91 34.50 20.14
N ARG A 120 6.69 33.85 21.01
CA ARG A 120 6.52 32.41 21.32
C ARG A 120 5.18 32.14 22.02
N ALA A 121 4.81 32.98 22.99
CA ALA A 121 3.53 32.87 23.69
C ALA A 121 2.33 33.05 22.74
N GLN A 122 2.42 34.02 21.81
CA GLN A 122 1.37 34.25 20.81
C GLN A 122 1.16 33.06 19.85
N LEU A 123 2.23 32.32 19.52
CA LEU A 123 2.14 31.12 18.66
C LEU A 123 1.63 29.87 19.40
N ALA A 124 1.79 29.82 20.73
CA ALA A 124 1.32 28.71 21.56
C ALA A 124 -0.19 28.82 21.92
N GLY A 125 -0.75 30.04 21.88
CA GLY A 125 -2.07 30.35 22.45
C GLY A 125 -3.32 30.07 21.61
N LYS A 126 -3.24 29.40 20.45
CA LYS A 126 -4.44 28.96 19.72
C LYS A 126 -4.59 27.44 19.85
N PRO A 127 -5.26 26.94 20.91
CA PRO A 127 -5.65 25.53 20.94
C PRO A 127 -6.46 25.24 19.68
N ALA A 128 -6.02 24.23 18.92
CA ALA A 128 -6.72 23.80 17.72
C ALA A 128 -8.20 23.58 18.08
N PRO A 129 -9.17 24.06 17.28
CA PRO A 129 -10.58 23.90 17.57
C PRO A 129 -10.82 22.41 17.79
N ALA A 130 -11.20 22.07 19.02
CA ALA A 130 -11.52 20.71 19.42
C ALA A 130 -12.47 20.16 18.36
N THR A 131 -11.99 19.20 17.58
CA THR A 131 -12.82 18.55 16.59
C THR A 131 -13.91 17.86 17.38
N ARG A 132 -15.11 18.45 17.46
CA ARG A 132 -16.31 17.84 18.03
C ARG A 132 -16.48 16.50 17.36
N THR A 133 -16.03 15.45 18.03
CA THR A 133 -16.28 14.07 17.64
C THR A 133 -17.77 13.88 17.82
N LYS A 134 -18.53 14.03 16.73
CA LYS A 134 -19.96 13.71 16.72
C LYS A 134 -20.12 12.30 17.29
N PRO A 135 -21.06 12.07 18.22
CA PRO A 135 -21.30 10.74 18.76
C PRO A 135 -21.55 9.78 17.59
N LYS A 136 -20.77 8.70 17.53
CA LYS A 136 -21.00 7.60 16.61
C LYS A 136 -22.34 6.97 17.00
N MET A 137 -23.43 7.44 16.42
CA MET A 137 -24.71 6.74 16.53
C MET A 137 -24.52 5.33 15.96
N LYS A 138 -25.02 4.34 16.70
CA LYS A 138 -25.03 2.90 16.40
C LYS A 138 -25.93 2.57 15.19
N ARG A 139 -25.72 3.23 14.05
CA ARG A 139 -26.55 3.11 12.82
C ARG A 139 -26.29 1.87 11.97
N GLY A 140 -25.27 1.05 12.28
CA GLY A 140 -25.01 -0.22 11.58
C GLY A 140 -26.10 -1.26 11.84
N TYR A 141 -26.57 -1.33 13.09
CA TYR A 141 -27.53 -2.33 13.54
C TYR A 141 -28.88 -2.30 12.81
N ALA A 142 -29.31 -1.12 12.33
CA ALA A 142 -30.58 -0.98 11.63
C ALA A 142 -30.55 -1.53 10.20
N ALA A 143 -29.40 -1.49 9.53
CA ALA A 143 -29.27 -1.94 8.15
C ALA A 143 -29.01 -3.46 8.08
N GLU A 144 -28.20 -3.99 8.98
CA GLU A 144 -28.02 -5.45 9.19
C GLU A 144 -29.36 -6.13 9.48
N LYS A 145 -30.14 -5.60 10.44
CA LYS A 145 -31.50 -6.09 10.73
C LYS A 145 -32.44 -6.05 9.52
N ARG A 146 -32.30 -5.04 8.66
CA ARG A 146 -33.13 -4.94 7.45
C ARG A 146 -32.77 -6.04 6.45
N ILE A 147 -31.49 -6.32 6.26
CA ILE A 147 -31.02 -7.41 5.39
C ILE A 147 -31.53 -8.76 5.93
N GLU A 148 -31.41 -9.00 7.23
CA GLU A 148 -31.93 -10.22 7.88
C GLU A 148 -33.45 -10.35 7.69
N SER A 149 -34.21 -9.26 7.86
CA SER A 149 -35.66 -9.27 7.64
C SER A 149 -36.05 -9.62 6.19
N LEU A 150 -35.32 -9.09 5.20
CA LEU A 150 -35.54 -9.40 3.78
C LEU A 150 -35.19 -10.86 3.44
N GLN A 151 -34.12 -11.40 4.05
CA GLN A 151 -33.76 -12.81 3.88
C GLN A 151 -34.83 -13.74 4.47
N HIS A 152 -35.37 -13.39 5.64
CA HIS A 152 -36.46 -14.13 6.27
C HIS A 152 -37.75 -14.08 5.43
N GLU A 153 -38.08 -12.92 4.86
CA GLU A 153 -39.21 -12.75 3.96
C GLU A 153 -39.07 -13.59 2.68
N VAL A 154 -37.87 -13.64 2.08
CA VAL A 154 -37.55 -14.54 0.96
C VAL A 154 -37.72 -16.01 1.35
N PHE A 155 -37.38 -16.39 2.58
CA PHE A 155 -37.53 -17.76 3.05
C PHE A 155 -39.01 -18.16 3.18
N ILE A 156 -39.83 -17.31 3.81
CA ILE A 156 -41.28 -17.56 3.97
C ILE A 156 -41.96 -17.64 2.60
N THR A 157 -41.64 -16.72 1.69
CA THR A 157 -42.24 -16.70 0.35
C THR A 157 -41.84 -17.90 -0.51
N ARG A 158 -40.64 -18.46 -0.32
CA ARG A 158 -40.24 -19.74 -0.94
C ARG A 158 -41.09 -20.89 -0.46
N GLN A 159 -41.35 -21.02 0.85
CA GLN A 159 -42.23 -22.07 1.36
C GLN A 159 -43.65 -21.97 0.78
N LYS A 160 -44.17 -20.74 0.60
CA LYS A 160 -45.46 -20.52 -0.06
C LYS A 160 -45.41 -20.94 -1.54
N LEU A 161 -44.35 -20.58 -2.25
CA LEU A 161 -44.14 -20.97 -3.64
C LEU A 161 -44.12 -22.49 -3.81
N ASP A 162 -43.44 -23.20 -2.93
CA ASP A 162 -43.34 -24.67 -3.00
C ASP A 162 -44.72 -25.32 -2.76
N LYS A 163 -45.52 -24.80 -1.83
CA LYS A 163 -46.91 -25.26 -1.62
C LYS A 163 -47.80 -25.05 -2.85
N GLU A 164 -47.72 -23.89 -3.49
CA GLU A 164 -48.50 -23.60 -4.71
C GLU A 164 -48.02 -24.44 -5.90
N LYS A 165 -46.72 -24.76 -5.98
CA LYS A 165 -46.20 -25.71 -6.98
C LYS A 165 -46.74 -27.12 -6.80
N GLU A 166 -46.84 -27.61 -5.56
CA GLU A 166 -47.46 -28.91 -5.30
C GLU A 166 -48.95 -28.92 -5.69
N LYS A 167 -49.69 -27.85 -5.40
CA LYS A 167 -51.08 -27.70 -5.88
C LYS A 167 -51.16 -27.72 -7.40
N LEU A 168 -50.25 -27.00 -8.08
CA LEU A 168 -50.19 -26.99 -9.54
C LEU A 168 -49.92 -28.40 -10.09
N LYS A 169 -49.01 -29.16 -9.49
CA LYS A 169 -48.76 -30.56 -9.90
C LYS A 169 -50.02 -31.41 -9.80
N VAL A 170 -50.73 -31.34 -8.66
CA VAL A 170 -51.99 -32.08 -8.47
C VAL A 170 -53.06 -31.65 -9.50
N ALA A 171 -53.21 -30.34 -9.72
CA ALA A 171 -54.15 -29.81 -10.71
C ALA A 171 -53.79 -30.22 -12.15
N THR A 172 -52.50 -30.30 -12.47
CA THR A 172 -52.01 -30.73 -13.78
C THR A 172 -52.32 -32.21 -14.00
N VAL A 173 -52.04 -33.07 -13.02
CA VAL A 173 -52.39 -34.50 -13.08
C VAL A 173 -53.90 -34.69 -13.23
N ALA A 174 -54.72 -33.93 -12.50
CA ALA A 174 -56.18 -33.99 -12.63
C ALA A 174 -56.71 -33.48 -13.99
N TYR A 175 -56.02 -32.51 -14.58
CA TYR A 175 -56.30 -32.01 -15.92
C TYR A 175 -55.96 -33.07 -16.98
N ASP A 176 -54.76 -33.65 -16.92
CA ASP A 176 -54.26 -34.64 -17.89
C ASP A 176 -55.09 -35.94 -17.84
N ILE A 177 -55.45 -36.43 -16.63
CA ILE A 177 -56.36 -37.59 -16.47
C ILE A 177 -57.76 -37.27 -17.02
N GLY A 178 -58.22 -36.03 -16.86
CA GLY A 178 -59.51 -35.58 -17.39
C GLY A 178 -59.53 -35.46 -18.92
N GLU A 179 -58.41 -35.21 -19.59
CA GLU A 179 -58.32 -35.24 -21.04
C GLU A 179 -58.38 -36.67 -21.59
N LEU A 180 -57.70 -37.62 -20.93
CA LEU A 180 -57.70 -39.04 -21.31
C LEU A 180 -59.10 -39.66 -21.25
N SER A 181 -59.93 -39.29 -20.26
CA SER A 181 -61.29 -39.83 -20.12
C SER A 181 -62.26 -39.37 -21.23
N VAL A 182 -61.97 -38.27 -21.92
CA VAL A 182 -62.82 -37.78 -23.03
C VAL A 182 -62.66 -38.66 -24.26
N PHE A 183 -61.47 -39.20 -24.47
CA PHE A 183 -61.12 -39.94 -25.68
C PHE A 183 -61.84 -41.30 -25.77
N GLU A 184 -62.20 -41.92 -24.65
CA GLU A 184 -62.88 -43.23 -24.63
C GLU A 184 -64.41 -43.14 -24.84
N ALA A 185 -65.01 -41.94 -24.80
CA ALA A 185 -66.46 -41.75 -24.82
C ALA A 185 -67.07 -41.49 -26.22
N ASP A 186 -66.31 -41.66 -27.30
CA ASP A 186 -66.72 -41.31 -28.67
C ASP A 186 -67.51 -42.39 -29.44
N GLY A 187 -67.84 -43.51 -28.80
CA GLY A 187 -68.52 -44.65 -29.45
C GLY A 187 -70.06 -44.62 -29.52
N GLY A 188 -70.77 -43.65 -28.94
CA GLY A 188 -72.24 -43.72 -28.80
C GLY A 188 -72.98 -42.41 -29.04
N LYS A 189 -74.11 -42.46 -29.76
CA LYS A 189 -75.01 -41.32 -30.06
C LYS A 189 -75.73 -40.75 -28.82
N GLU A 190 -75.58 -41.36 -27.64
CA GLU A 190 -76.26 -40.92 -26.43
C GLU A 190 -75.39 -39.96 -25.59
N ASN A 191 -75.91 -38.74 -25.43
CA ASN A 191 -75.59 -37.73 -24.41
C ASN A 191 -74.64 -36.58 -24.81
N ALA A 192 -75.10 -35.74 -25.74
CA ALA A 192 -74.54 -34.40 -25.96
C ALA A 192 -74.47 -33.55 -24.67
N ALA A 193 -75.42 -33.73 -23.74
CA ALA A 193 -75.44 -33.06 -22.43
C ALA A 193 -74.22 -33.42 -21.57
N LYS A 194 -73.85 -34.71 -21.46
CA LYS A 194 -72.68 -35.16 -20.70
C LYS A 194 -71.36 -34.60 -21.26
N ARG A 195 -71.28 -34.42 -22.58
CA ARG A 195 -70.12 -33.78 -23.24
C ARG A 195 -70.02 -32.29 -22.91
N ALA A 196 -71.15 -31.59 -22.83
CA ALA A 196 -71.18 -30.19 -22.44
C ALA A 196 -70.76 -30.00 -20.97
N GLU A 197 -71.22 -30.89 -20.07
CA GLU A 197 -70.82 -30.91 -18.66
C GLU A 197 -69.31 -31.17 -18.51
N HIS A 198 -68.77 -32.17 -19.22
CA HIS A 198 -67.35 -32.48 -19.18
C HIS A 198 -66.48 -31.31 -19.70
N ARG A 199 -66.87 -30.67 -20.81
CA ARG A 199 -66.18 -29.46 -21.31
C ARG A 199 -66.22 -28.31 -20.31
N ALA A 200 -67.35 -28.11 -19.63
CA ALA A 200 -67.46 -27.10 -18.60
C ALA A 200 -66.54 -27.41 -17.40
N GLU A 201 -66.43 -28.68 -17.01
CA GLU A 201 -65.52 -29.14 -15.97
C GLU A 201 -64.04 -28.99 -16.38
N GLN A 202 -63.67 -29.38 -17.60
CA GLN A 202 -62.33 -29.15 -18.14
C GLN A 202 -61.95 -27.68 -18.17
N LYS A 203 -62.89 -26.81 -18.58
CA LYS A 203 -62.65 -25.36 -18.57
C LYS A 203 -62.40 -24.85 -17.15
N LYS A 204 -63.17 -25.29 -16.15
CA LYS A 204 -62.92 -24.96 -14.74
C LYS A 204 -61.53 -25.41 -14.29
N ARG A 205 -61.13 -26.65 -14.61
CA ARG A 205 -59.78 -27.17 -14.29
C ARG A 205 -58.65 -26.38 -14.99
N ALA A 206 -58.87 -25.98 -16.24
CA ALA A 206 -57.93 -25.14 -16.99
C ALA A 206 -57.79 -23.74 -16.36
N ASP A 207 -58.91 -23.11 -15.99
CA ASP A 207 -58.93 -21.81 -15.33
C ASP A 207 -58.24 -21.89 -13.94
N GLU A 208 -58.45 -22.97 -13.19
CA GLU A 208 -57.76 -23.24 -11.92
C GLU A 208 -56.26 -23.40 -12.10
N LYS A 209 -55.82 -24.17 -13.11
CA LYS A 209 -54.40 -24.34 -13.45
C LYS A 209 -53.76 -23.00 -13.82
N ALA A 210 -54.40 -22.23 -14.70
CA ALA A 210 -53.93 -20.91 -15.11
C ALA A 210 -53.82 -19.94 -13.91
N ALA A 211 -54.79 -19.97 -13.00
CA ALA A 211 -54.76 -19.17 -11.78
C ALA A 211 -53.60 -19.55 -10.83
N LEU A 212 -53.27 -20.84 -10.71
CA LEU A 212 -52.11 -21.31 -9.94
C LEU A 212 -50.78 -20.90 -10.58
N GLU A 213 -50.66 -21.01 -11.91
CA GLU A 213 -49.48 -20.56 -12.65
C GLU A 213 -49.24 -19.05 -12.49
N ALA A 214 -50.30 -18.23 -12.57
CA ALA A 214 -50.22 -16.79 -12.32
C ALA A 214 -49.71 -16.49 -10.91
N LYS A 215 -50.24 -17.16 -9.88
CA LYS A 215 -49.79 -17.02 -8.49
C LYS A 215 -48.32 -17.40 -8.30
N ILE A 216 -47.88 -18.49 -8.93
CA ILE A 216 -46.48 -18.93 -8.90
C ILE A 216 -45.56 -17.87 -9.53
N ASN A 217 -45.95 -17.30 -10.67
CA ASN A 217 -45.19 -16.26 -11.34
C ASN A 217 -45.08 -14.98 -10.48
N ASP A 218 -46.17 -14.57 -9.83
CA ASP A 218 -46.17 -13.43 -8.92
C ASP A 218 -45.26 -13.65 -7.71
N LEU A 219 -45.29 -14.84 -7.10
CA LEU A 219 -44.39 -15.20 -6.01
C LEU A 219 -42.92 -15.24 -6.44
N GLN A 220 -42.62 -15.75 -7.63
CA GLN A 220 -41.26 -15.75 -8.18
C GLN A 220 -40.76 -14.31 -8.42
N LYS A 221 -41.61 -13.45 -8.97
CA LYS A 221 -41.31 -12.03 -9.18
C LYS A 221 -40.99 -11.36 -7.84
N PHE A 222 -41.84 -11.55 -6.83
CA PHE A 222 -41.64 -11.03 -5.48
C PHE A 222 -40.31 -11.47 -4.85
N ILE A 223 -39.96 -12.75 -4.97
CA ILE A 223 -38.67 -13.29 -4.50
C ILE A 223 -37.49 -12.62 -5.24
N SER A 224 -37.62 -12.35 -6.53
CA SER A 224 -36.53 -11.73 -7.30
C SER A 224 -36.32 -10.27 -6.93
N ASP A 225 -37.40 -9.50 -6.73
CA ASP A 225 -37.36 -8.09 -6.32
C ASP A 225 -36.80 -7.93 -4.90
N THR A 226 -37.25 -8.75 -3.95
CA THR A 226 -36.74 -8.74 -2.56
C THR A 226 -35.23 -9.08 -2.51
N LYS A 227 -34.78 -10.07 -3.29
CA LYS A 227 -33.35 -10.37 -3.44
C LYS A 227 -32.56 -9.21 -4.05
N ARG A 228 -33.13 -8.50 -5.03
CA ARG A 228 -32.51 -7.32 -5.63
C ARG A 228 -32.34 -6.21 -4.60
N GLN A 229 -33.35 -5.97 -3.76
CA GLN A 229 -33.28 -5.01 -2.66
C GLN A 229 -32.19 -5.39 -1.64
N ALA A 230 -32.12 -6.65 -1.23
CA ALA A 230 -31.09 -7.13 -0.31
C ALA A 230 -29.66 -6.90 -0.88
N ARG A 231 -29.42 -7.27 -2.14
CA ARG A 231 -28.13 -7.03 -2.82
C ARG A 231 -27.77 -5.54 -2.93
N MET A 232 -28.76 -4.69 -3.17
CA MET A 232 -28.55 -3.24 -3.22
C MET A 232 -28.10 -2.70 -1.86
N MET A 233 -28.73 -3.15 -0.78
CA MET A 233 -28.37 -2.78 0.59
C MET A 233 -26.96 -3.27 0.94
N ASP A 234 -26.63 -4.54 0.65
CA ASP A 234 -25.28 -5.09 0.83
C ASP A 234 -24.22 -4.27 0.09
N ARG A 235 -24.50 -3.88 -1.16
CA ARG A 235 -23.57 -3.07 -1.96
C ARG A 235 -23.33 -1.69 -1.34
N LEU A 236 -24.36 -1.07 -0.77
CA LEU A 236 -24.24 0.21 -0.08
C LEU A 236 -23.46 0.08 1.23
N GLU A 237 -23.67 -1.00 1.98
CA GLU A 237 -22.90 -1.30 3.18
C GLU A 237 -21.44 -1.59 2.86
N MET A 238 -21.15 -2.39 1.83
CA MET A 238 -19.78 -2.67 1.37
C MET A 238 -19.07 -1.38 0.94
N LYS A 239 -19.75 -0.48 0.20
CA LYS A 239 -19.18 0.84 -0.14
C LYS A 239 -18.85 1.66 1.11
N LYS A 240 -19.74 1.68 2.12
CA LYS A 240 -19.50 2.36 3.41
C LYS A 240 -18.35 1.70 4.18
N PHE A 241 -18.28 0.37 4.20
CA PHE A 241 -17.21 -0.38 4.85
C PHE A 241 -15.86 -0.10 4.18
N HIS A 242 -15.80 -0.11 2.84
CA HIS A 242 -14.59 0.27 2.10
C HIS A 242 -14.19 1.73 2.35
N ALA A 243 -15.14 2.67 2.40
CA ALA A 243 -14.86 4.06 2.78
C ALA A 243 -14.35 4.18 4.23
N LYS A 244 -14.86 3.35 5.14
CA LYS A 244 -14.43 3.26 6.55
C LYS A 244 -13.06 2.58 6.71
N ARG A 245 -12.75 1.57 5.88
CA ARG A 245 -11.41 0.94 5.80
C ARG A 245 -10.38 1.86 5.15
N ALA A 246 -10.76 2.67 4.17
CA ALA A 246 -9.90 3.74 3.65
C ALA A 246 -9.56 4.79 4.72
N THR A 247 -10.36 4.86 5.79
CA THR A 247 -10.10 5.60 7.03
C THR A 247 -9.55 4.71 8.15
N ILE A 248 -8.65 3.75 7.83
CA ILE A 248 -7.69 3.24 8.82
C ILE A 248 -7.12 4.45 9.56
N ARG A 249 -7.31 4.52 10.87
CA ARG A 249 -6.78 5.60 11.71
C ARG A 249 -5.25 5.52 11.61
N TRP A 250 -4.69 6.31 10.68
CA TRP A 250 -3.28 6.42 10.32
C TRP A 250 -2.34 6.81 11.50
N GLY A 251 -2.85 6.92 12.72
CA GLY A 251 -2.14 7.37 13.92
C GLY A 251 -1.28 6.32 14.63
N LYS A 252 -1.25 5.05 14.20
CA LYS A 252 -0.61 3.98 14.98
C LYS A 252 0.65 3.33 14.40
N VAL A 253 1.20 3.85 13.31
CA VAL A 253 2.48 3.33 12.77
C VAL A 253 3.64 3.97 13.53
N VAL A 254 4.46 3.13 14.17
CA VAL A 254 5.72 3.55 14.78
C VAL A 254 6.85 3.11 13.84
N TRP A 255 7.79 4.01 13.57
CA TRP A 255 8.94 3.67 12.73
C TRP A 255 10.11 3.21 13.61
N ALA A 256 10.60 2.01 13.37
CA ALA A 256 11.75 1.41 14.04
C ALA A 256 13.06 2.08 13.60
N GLY A 257 13.93 2.34 14.57
CA GLY A 257 15.27 2.86 14.33
C GLY A 257 15.45 4.28 14.82
N GLU A 258 16.39 4.45 15.74
CA GLU A 258 16.83 5.74 16.23
C GLU A 258 17.91 6.31 15.31
N ILE A 259 17.81 7.60 15.03
CA ILE A 259 18.90 8.31 14.38
C ILE A 259 19.77 8.88 15.48
N LYS A 260 20.94 8.27 15.66
CA LYS A 260 21.97 8.87 16.49
C LYS A 260 22.46 10.14 15.80
N PRO A 261 22.17 11.35 16.31
CA PRO A 261 22.68 12.56 15.70
C PRO A 261 24.20 12.50 15.75
N LYS A 262 24.85 12.72 14.60
CA LYS A 262 26.31 12.76 14.55
C LYS A 262 26.78 13.96 15.38
N LYS A 263 27.37 13.71 16.56
CA LYS A 263 28.05 14.73 17.36
C LYS A 263 29.21 15.26 16.53
N VAL A 264 29.03 16.43 15.93
CA VAL A 264 30.09 17.19 15.25
C VAL A 264 30.16 18.52 15.99
N ALA A 265 31.37 18.96 16.34
CA ALA A 265 31.58 20.27 16.95
C ALA A 265 30.83 21.34 16.13
N GLY A 266 30.24 22.35 16.78
CA GLY A 266 29.52 23.45 16.11
C GLY A 266 28.18 23.09 15.46
N VAL A 267 27.67 21.85 15.63
CA VAL A 267 26.30 21.52 15.21
C VAL A 267 25.26 22.30 16.01
N GLU A 268 25.52 22.56 17.29
CA GLU A 268 24.60 23.31 18.16
C GLU A 268 24.53 24.78 17.75
N ALA A 269 25.69 25.43 17.56
CA ALA A 269 25.82 26.80 17.08
C ALA A 269 25.41 27.00 15.60
N GLY A 270 25.08 25.94 14.86
CA GLY A 270 24.69 26.01 13.45
C GLY A 270 25.83 26.30 12.48
N THR A 271 27.03 26.62 12.96
CA THR A 271 28.27 26.86 12.21
C THR A 271 29.02 25.55 11.92
N ARG A 272 28.32 24.58 11.32
CA ARG A 272 28.88 23.26 10.99
C ARG A 272 30.02 23.31 9.96
N LEU A 273 30.16 24.42 9.23
CA LEU A 273 31.06 24.52 8.08
C LEU A 273 32.55 24.67 8.46
N TYR A 274 32.88 25.00 9.71
CA TYR A 274 34.26 25.32 10.13
C TYR A 274 34.68 24.78 11.50
N SER A 275 33.73 24.30 12.29
CA SER A 275 33.98 23.76 13.62
C SER A 275 34.78 22.45 13.55
N GLY A 276 36.05 22.51 13.95
CA GLY A 276 36.96 21.35 14.03
C GLY A 276 37.98 21.24 12.88
N LYS A 277 38.03 22.17 11.92
CA LYS A 277 39.13 22.22 10.94
C LYS A 277 40.30 23.04 11.49
N LYS A 278 41.43 22.38 11.81
CA LYS A 278 42.67 23.01 12.28
C LYS A 278 43.28 24.05 11.32
N ARG A 279 43.03 23.92 10.02
CA ARG A 279 43.45 24.92 9.01
C ARG A 279 42.25 25.31 8.18
N MET A 280 41.97 26.62 8.14
CA MET A 280 40.90 27.16 7.33
C MET A 280 41.19 26.89 5.85
N PHE A 281 40.13 26.59 5.11
CA PHE A 281 40.15 26.35 3.67
C PHE A 281 40.30 27.67 2.91
N LYS A 282 41.28 28.50 3.27
CA LYS A 282 41.58 29.75 2.56
C LYS A 282 42.83 29.50 1.72
N GLY A 283 42.61 29.40 0.41
CA GLY A 283 43.62 29.06 -0.59
C GLY A 283 43.06 28.10 -1.64
N HIS A 284 43.45 28.28 -2.90
CA HIS A 284 43.05 27.39 -3.97
C HIS A 284 43.70 26.00 -3.80
N LEU A 285 43.06 24.95 -4.33
CA LEU A 285 43.60 23.58 -4.25
C LEU A 285 45.01 23.47 -4.84
N TRP A 286 45.32 24.30 -5.85
CA TRP A 286 46.62 24.33 -6.50
C TRP A 286 47.71 24.88 -5.58
N GLU A 287 47.44 25.90 -4.76
CA GLU A 287 48.38 26.49 -3.80
C GLU A 287 48.75 25.47 -2.72
N ARG A 288 47.74 24.77 -2.17
CA ARG A 288 47.98 23.70 -1.18
C ARG A 288 48.78 22.54 -1.75
N LYS A 289 48.56 22.21 -3.03
CA LYS A 289 49.29 21.15 -3.72
C LYS A 289 50.60 21.64 -4.31
N ARG A 290 50.90 22.94 -4.32
CA ARG A 290 52.07 23.54 -4.99
C ARG A 290 53.36 22.97 -4.42
N ALA A 291 53.55 23.01 -3.10
CA ALA A 291 54.73 22.45 -2.45
C ALA A 291 54.93 20.95 -2.77
N ARG A 292 53.85 20.16 -2.73
CA ARG A 292 53.90 18.73 -3.08
C ARG A 292 54.20 18.50 -4.58
N ARG A 293 53.64 19.32 -5.47
CA ARG A 293 53.89 19.26 -6.92
C ARG A 293 55.33 19.66 -7.23
N VAL A 294 55.82 20.75 -6.66
CA VAL A 294 57.21 21.21 -6.80
C VAL A 294 58.15 20.13 -6.31
N ARG A 295 57.94 19.56 -5.11
CA ARG A 295 58.76 18.45 -4.59
C ARG A 295 58.74 17.22 -5.50
N ARG A 296 57.57 16.85 -6.04
CA ARG A 296 57.49 15.73 -6.99
C ARG A 296 58.24 16.04 -8.28
N HIS A 297 58.09 17.27 -8.80
CA HIS A 297 58.76 17.72 -10.00
C HIS A 297 60.29 17.73 -9.81
N THR A 298 60.79 18.24 -8.69
CA THR A 298 62.23 18.26 -8.39
C THR A 298 62.80 16.85 -8.29
N ILE A 299 62.11 15.91 -7.63
CA ILE A 299 62.53 14.50 -7.59
C ILE A 299 62.55 13.88 -9.00
N LEU A 300 61.50 14.11 -9.80
CA LEU A 300 61.42 13.56 -11.15
C LEU A 300 62.51 14.12 -12.08
N MET A 301 62.85 15.40 -11.92
CA MET A 301 63.92 16.05 -12.69
C MET A 301 65.30 15.62 -12.22
N ARG A 302 65.51 15.46 -10.89
CA ARG A 302 66.76 14.94 -10.32
C ARG A 302 67.08 13.55 -10.85
N ASP A 303 66.09 12.67 -10.89
CA ASP A 303 66.27 11.27 -11.31
C ASP A 303 66.01 11.08 -12.82
N MET A 304 65.96 12.17 -13.62
CA MET A 304 65.56 12.12 -15.03
C MET A 304 66.56 11.34 -15.88
N SER A 305 67.87 11.55 -15.70
CA SER A 305 68.93 10.84 -16.42
C SER A 305 68.82 9.31 -16.21
N ALA A 306 68.73 8.88 -14.95
CA ALA A 306 68.55 7.48 -14.60
C ALA A 306 67.24 6.89 -15.16
N ARG A 307 66.15 7.67 -15.22
CA ARG A 307 64.90 7.22 -15.87
C ARG A 307 65.09 7.04 -17.38
N VAL A 308 65.79 7.95 -18.04
CA VAL A 308 66.10 7.86 -19.47
C VAL A 308 67.00 6.65 -19.76
N GLU A 309 68.00 6.37 -18.93
CA GLU A 309 68.86 5.19 -19.06
C GLU A 309 68.08 3.88 -18.85
N ARG A 310 67.22 3.81 -17.83
CA ARG A 310 66.32 2.66 -17.62
C ARG A 310 65.39 2.45 -18.81
N TYR A 311 64.84 3.53 -19.38
CA TYR A 311 64.01 3.45 -20.58
C TYR A 311 64.82 2.92 -21.77
N LYS A 312 65.96 3.54 -22.09
CA LYS A 312 66.83 3.12 -23.21
C LYS A 312 67.30 1.67 -23.06
N SER A 313 67.70 1.24 -21.86
CA SER A 313 68.15 -0.13 -21.59
C SER A 313 67.01 -1.16 -21.66
N TYR A 314 65.80 -0.81 -21.22
CA TYR A 314 64.61 -1.66 -21.35
C TYR A 314 64.33 -1.99 -22.82
N TYR A 315 64.38 -1.00 -23.71
CA TYR A 315 64.19 -1.21 -25.15
C TYR A 315 65.39 -1.92 -25.78
N LYS A 316 66.63 -1.62 -25.36
CA LYS A 316 67.83 -2.34 -25.85
C LYS A 316 67.76 -3.85 -25.60
N LYS A 317 67.24 -4.28 -24.44
CA LYS A 317 67.04 -5.71 -24.10
C LYS A 317 65.91 -6.38 -24.89
N ARG A 318 64.95 -5.60 -25.41
CA ARG A 318 63.75 -6.10 -26.11
C ARG A 318 63.80 -5.96 -27.63
N ARG A 319 64.79 -5.25 -28.16
CA ARG A 319 65.06 -5.28 -29.60
C ARG A 319 65.44 -6.73 -29.95
N PRO A 320 64.75 -7.36 -30.93
CA PRO A 320 65.16 -8.68 -31.40
C PRO A 320 66.61 -8.55 -31.86
N ASN A 321 67.49 -9.39 -31.33
CA ASN A 321 68.84 -9.46 -31.85
C ASN A 321 68.71 -10.07 -33.26
N PRO A 322 69.06 -9.35 -34.33
CA PRO A 322 68.87 -9.84 -35.70
C PRO A 322 69.63 -11.14 -35.98
N LEU A 323 70.65 -11.46 -35.18
CA LEU A 323 71.44 -12.69 -35.29
C LEU A 323 70.91 -13.86 -34.43
N LYS A 324 69.91 -13.63 -33.57
CA LYS A 324 69.30 -14.72 -32.79
C LYS A 324 68.16 -15.35 -33.60
N PRO A 325 68.11 -16.68 -33.74
CA PRO A 325 67.00 -17.34 -34.42
C PRO A 325 65.67 -17.00 -33.73
N SER A 326 64.59 -16.94 -34.51
CA SER A 326 63.23 -16.67 -34.01
C SER A 326 62.92 -17.61 -32.85
N ARG A 327 62.65 -17.03 -31.67
CA ARG A 327 62.40 -17.78 -30.43
C ARG A 327 61.02 -18.44 -30.37
N TYR A 328 60.28 -18.45 -31.48
CA TYR A 328 58.91 -18.94 -31.55
C TYR A 328 58.81 -20.15 -32.49
N THR A 329 59.37 -21.27 -32.06
CA THR A 329 58.86 -22.58 -32.46
C THR A 329 58.04 -23.08 -31.29
N LYS A 330 56.71 -22.99 -31.39
CA LYS A 330 55.88 -23.88 -30.57
C LYS A 330 56.40 -25.29 -30.87
N PRO A 331 56.75 -26.12 -29.87
CA PRO A 331 57.15 -27.49 -30.16
C PRO A 331 56.04 -28.11 -31.02
N PRO A 332 56.38 -28.74 -32.16
CA PRO A 332 55.37 -29.36 -33.02
C PRO A 332 54.56 -30.31 -32.13
N LYS A 333 53.23 -30.18 -32.17
CA LYS A 333 52.36 -31.07 -31.43
C LYS A 333 52.64 -32.49 -31.93
N LEU A 334 53.24 -33.32 -31.09
CA LEU A 334 53.33 -34.74 -31.35
C LEU A 334 51.89 -35.29 -31.47
N PRO A 335 51.57 -36.05 -32.52
CA PRO A 335 50.26 -36.66 -32.65
C PRO A 335 50.08 -37.70 -31.54
N PHE A 336 49.07 -37.50 -30.69
CA PHE A 336 48.51 -38.52 -29.80
C PHE A 336 47.05 -38.70 -30.15
#